data_AF-A0A2E5HBS8-F1
#
_entry.id   AF-A0A2E5HBS8-F1
#
_cell.length_a   1.000
_cell.length_b   1.000
_cell.length_c   1.000
_cell.angle_alpha   90.00
_cell.angle_beta   90.00
_cell.angle_gamma   90.00
#
_symmetry.space_group_name_H-M   'P 1'
#
loop_
_entity.id
_entity.type
_entity.pdbx_description
1 polymer ?
#
loop_
_entity_poly.entity_id
_entity_poly.type
_entity_poly.pdbx_seq_one_letter_code
_entity_poly.pdbx_strand_id
1 'polypeptide(L)'
;MLDIKFDTTKFTRKLRGIQISAIPEAQKKSLFKFGFLNKKKLRQEMISGQGKFRSPVSLTLRSPLYKVVDENSMVFFILSNVSKGNKPSKYLAPVEYTTGGKRIAYETKFSYWLRNYSGLTALNNRYAIPALDSTAVNLNRSGTGMRASQYSAVKKGLETFASGAKKAKGNQYRYFSIPAKGKPAKGFNKQGIYRVKGNTVGLLFTLSTKKPQVTQKFKFVGLTEKFVKKDMPFIFKSELRKQLAQFK
;
A
#
# COMPACT_ATOMS: atom_id res chain seq x y z
N MET A 1 57.15 -24.82 -49.64
CA MET A 1 56.67 -24.07 -48.46
C MET A 1 55.24 -24.54 -48.20
N LEU A 2 54.98 -25.22 -47.08
CA LEU A 2 53.67 -25.77 -46.72
C LEU A 2 52.92 -24.71 -45.91
N ASP A 3 51.90 -24.11 -46.51
CA ASP A 3 51.13 -23.01 -45.93
C ASP A 3 49.75 -23.54 -45.53
N ILE A 4 49.47 -23.60 -44.22
CA ILE A 4 48.16 -24.03 -43.68
C ILE A 4 47.35 -22.77 -43.35
N LYS A 5 46.38 -22.43 -44.20
CA LYS A 5 45.47 -21.30 -43.96
C LYS A 5 44.30 -21.73 -43.08
N PHE A 6 44.22 -21.18 -41.88
CA PHE A 6 43.06 -21.33 -40.97
C PHE A 6 42.01 -20.24 -41.26
N ASP A 7 40.87 -20.63 -41.83
CA ASP A 7 39.71 -19.76 -42.01
C ASP A 7 38.79 -19.80 -40.78
N THR A 8 38.83 -18.74 -39.95
CA THR A 8 37.98 -18.60 -38.77
C THR A 8 36.63 -17.93 -39.06
N THR A 9 36.35 -17.55 -40.30
CA THR A 9 35.18 -16.72 -40.66
C THR A 9 33.86 -17.39 -40.30
N LYS A 10 33.76 -18.72 -40.49
CA LYS A 10 32.59 -19.50 -40.08
C LYS A 10 32.37 -19.47 -38.56
N PHE A 11 33.46 -19.58 -37.79
CA PHE A 11 33.42 -19.54 -36.33
C PHE A 11 32.97 -18.16 -35.81
N THR A 12 33.56 -17.09 -36.35
CA THR A 12 33.23 -15.71 -36.00
C THR A 12 31.79 -15.34 -36.39
N ARG A 13 31.31 -15.81 -37.55
CA ARG A 13 29.92 -15.60 -37.99
C ARG A 13 28.92 -16.30 -37.07
N LYS A 14 29.21 -17.53 -36.63
CA LYS A 14 28.38 -18.26 -35.67
C LYS A 14 28.35 -17.58 -34.30
N LEU A 15 29.50 -17.09 -33.82
CA LEU A 15 29.58 -16.28 -32.59
C LEU A 15 28.76 -14.98 -32.67
N ARG A 16 28.85 -14.25 -33.78
CA ARG A 16 28.03 -13.04 -33.99
C ARG A 16 26.54 -13.35 -34.01
N GLY A 17 26.12 -14.42 -34.69
CA GLY A 17 24.72 -14.85 -34.70
C GLY A 17 24.20 -15.20 -33.30
N ILE A 18 25.03 -15.88 -32.49
CA ILE A 18 24.74 -16.16 -31.08
C ILE A 18 24.63 -14.86 -30.27
N GLN A 19 25.54 -13.91 -30.45
CA GLN A 19 25.52 -12.64 -29.72
C GLN A 19 24.28 -11.79 -30.06
N ILE A 20 23.90 -11.73 -31.34
CA ILE A 20 22.76 -10.94 -31.82
C ILE A 20 21.43 -11.52 -31.34
N SER A 21 21.30 -12.85 -31.29
CA SER A 21 20.00 -13.48 -31.00
C SER A 21 19.87 -13.97 -29.54
N ALA A 22 20.90 -14.60 -28.98
CA ALA A 22 20.80 -15.25 -27.68
C ALA A 22 20.88 -14.26 -26.51
N ILE A 23 21.68 -13.20 -26.62
CA ILE A 23 21.89 -12.24 -25.53
C ILE A 23 20.62 -11.42 -25.27
N PRO A 24 20.01 -10.72 -26.25
CA PRO A 24 18.80 -9.93 -25.99
C PRO A 24 17.65 -10.76 -25.42
N GLU A 25 17.46 -11.96 -25.97
CA GLU A 25 16.41 -12.87 -25.51
C GLU A 25 16.68 -13.37 -24.08
N ALA A 26 17.94 -13.67 -23.74
CA ALA A 26 18.33 -14.03 -22.39
C ALA A 26 18.13 -12.86 -21.40
N GLN A 27 18.48 -11.63 -21.78
CA GLN A 27 18.28 -10.45 -20.94
C GLN A 27 16.78 -10.24 -20.67
N LYS A 28 15.95 -10.24 -21.71
CA LYS A 28 14.48 -10.11 -21.60
C LYS A 28 13.88 -11.19 -20.70
N LYS A 29 14.21 -12.47 -20.92
CA LYS A 29 13.75 -13.60 -20.07
C LYS A 29 14.20 -13.44 -18.63
N SER A 30 15.41 -12.95 -18.42
CA SER A 30 15.96 -12.70 -17.09
C SER A 30 15.21 -11.61 -16.35
N LEU A 31 14.84 -10.52 -17.03
CA LEU A 31 14.04 -9.44 -16.45
C LEU A 31 12.65 -9.95 -16.04
N PHE A 32 11.96 -10.74 -16.88
CA PHE A 32 10.68 -11.35 -16.51
C PHE A 32 10.79 -12.28 -15.29
N LYS A 33 11.81 -13.16 -15.30
CA LYS A 33 12.04 -14.10 -14.21
C LYS A 33 12.39 -13.38 -12.90
N PHE A 34 13.26 -12.37 -12.97
CA PHE A 34 13.59 -11.53 -11.83
C PHE A 34 12.36 -10.77 -11.32
N GLY A 35 11.60 -10.14 -12.22
CA GLY A 35 10.30 -9.50 -11.95
C GLY A 35 9.39 -10.33 -11.06
N PHE A 36 9.12 -11.56 -11.51
CA PHE A 36 8.27 -12.51 -10.82
C PHE A 36 8.81 -12.92 -9.43
N LEU A 37 10.10 -13.27 -9.35
CA LEU A 37 10.73 -13.70 -8.11
C LEU A 37 10.83 -12.57 -7.09
N ASN A 38 11.22 -11.37 -7.53
CA ASN A 38 11.32 -10.19 -6.68
C ASN A 38 9.95 -9.83 -6.08
N LYS A 39 8.89 -9.84 -6.91
CA LYS A 39 7.51 -9.64 -6.44
C LYS A 39 7.12 -10.63 -5.34
N LYS A 40 7.49 -11.91 -5.47
CA LYS A 40 7.25 -12.91 -4.41
C LYS A 40 8.03 -12.61 -3.14
N LYS A 41 9.31 -12.23 -3.25
CA LYS A 41 10.15 -11.88 -2.10
C LYS A 41 9.61 -10.65 -1.36
N LEU A 42 9.27 -9.58 -2.08
CA LEU A 42 8.66 -8.38 -1.49
C LEU A 42 7.34 -8.70 -0.76
N ARG A 43 6.50 -9.57 -1.34
CA ARG A 43 5.29 -10.05 -0.66
C ARG A 43 5.60 -10.76 0.65
N GLN A 44 6.64 -11.60 0.69
CA GLN A 44 7.06 -12.28 1.92
C GLN A 44 7.59 -11.28 2.95
N GLU A 45 8.40 -10.31 2.55
CA GLU A 45 8.88 -9.24 3.44
C GLU A 45 7.74 -8.45 4.09
N MET A 46 6.63 -8.22 3.35
CA MET A 46 5.42 -7.60 3.91
C MET A 46 4.72 -8.47 4.99
N ILE A 47 4.86 -9.79 4.93
CA ILE A 47 4.20 -10.75 5.82
C ILE A 47 5.06 -11.08 7.04
N SER A 48 6.33 -11.41 6.83
CA SER A 48 7.21 -12.00 7.82
C SER A 48 8.55 -11.27 8.00
N GLY A 49 8.83 -10.24 7.19
CA GLY A 49 10.08 -9.48 7.28
C GLY A 49 10.18 -8.58 8.50
N GLN A 50 11.33 -7.92 8.64
CA GLN A 50 11.56 -6.91 9.69
C GLN A 50 10.53 -5.76 9.64
N GLY A 51 9.99 -5.48 8.45
CA GLY A 51 8.97 -4.47 8.19
C GLY A 51 7.51 -4.96 8.24
N LYS A 52 7.25 -6.16 8.78
CA LYS A 52 5.95 -6.84 8.61
C LYS A 52 4.74 -5.97 8.93
N PHE A 53 3.71 -6.13 8.12
CA PHE A 53 2.40 -5.56 8.39
C PHE A 53 1.64 -6.47 9.36
N ARG A 54 0.96 -5.88 10.35
CA ARG A 54 0.24 -6.64 11.38
C ARG A 54 -0.83 -7.56 10.78
N SER A 55 -1.48 -7.12 9.70
CA SER A 55 -2.43 -7.91 8.91
C SER A 55 -2.67 -7.27 7.53
N PRO A 56 -1.72 -7.39 6.60
CA PRO A 56 -1.86 -6.77 5.28
C PRO A 56 -3.00 -7.45 4.51
N VAL A 57 -3.86 -6.65 3.88
CA VAL A 57 -4.92 -7.17 3.02
C VAL A 57 -4.33 -7.67 1.70
N SER A 58 -5.06 -8.55 0.99
CA SER A 58 -4.64 -9.10 -0.30
C SER A 58 -4.23 -8.02 -1.31
N LEU A 59 -4.95 -6.89 -1.33
CA LEU A 59 -4.61 -5.76 -2.20
C LEU A 59 -3.20 -5.17 -1.91
N THR A 60 -2.83 -5.07 -0.63
CA THR A 60 -1.49 -4.61 -0.22
C THR A 60 -0.43 -5.63 -0.62
N LEU A 61 -0.67 -6.91 -0.35
CA LEU A 61 0.26 -7.99 -0.68
C LEU A 61 0.50 -8.17 -2.18
N ARG A 62 -0.48 -7.82 -3.01
CA ARG A 62 -0.40 -7.88 -4.48
C ARG A 62 0.05 -6.56 -5.10
N SER A 63 0.31 -5.52 -4.30
CA SER A 63 0.62 -4.19 -4.78
C SER A 63 1.99 -4.02 -5.44
N PRO A 64 3.05 -4.79 -5.10
CA PRO A 64 4.29 -4.75 -5.87
C PRO A 64 4.07 -5.32 -7.26
N LEU A 65 4.40 -4.54 -8.29
CA LEU A 65 4.26 -4.88 -9.69
C LEU A 65 5.57 -4.58 -10.43
N TYR A 66 5.68 -5.16 -11.62
CA TYR A 66 6.78 -4.92 -12.53
C TYR A 66 6.30 -4.90 -13.97
N LYS A 67 7.03 -4.18 -14.83
CA LYS A 67 6.83 -4.16 -16.28
C LYS A 67 8.20 -4.14 -16.96
N VAL A 68 8.48 -5.16 -17.76
CA VAL A 68 9.63 -5.16 -18.68
C VAL A 68 9.30 -4.18 -19.80
N VAL A 69 10.17 -3.21 -20.03
CA VAL A 69 9.98 -2.14 -21.03
C VAL A 69 10.64 -2.55 -22.34
N ASP A 70 11.87 -3.06 -22.25
CA ASP A 70 12.67 -3.61 -23.35
C ASP A 70 13.58 -4.73 -22.83
N GLU A 71 14.46 -5.26 -23.68
CA GLU A 71 15.41 -6.32 -23.31
C GLU A 71 16.39 -5.93 -22.20
N ASN A 72 16.65 -4.63 -21.98
CA ASN A 72 17.63 -4.12 -21.03
C ASN A 72 17.00 -3.44 -19.80
N SER A 73 15.71 -3.14 -19.83
CA SER A 73 15.08 -2.30 -18.81
C SER A 73 13.73 -2.84 -18.29
N MET A 74 13.52 -2.66 -16.99
CA MET A 74 12.30 -3.02 -16.29
C MET A 74 12.01 -2.00 -15.19
N VAL A 75 10.74 -1.69 -15.00
CA VAL A 75 10.26 -0.82 -13.94
C VAL A 75 9.56 -1.66 -12.87
N PHE A 76 9.97 -1.48 -11.60
CA PHE A 76 9.21 -1.93 -10.44
C PHE A 76 8.43 -0.76 -9.84
N PHE A 77 7.18 -1.02 -9.46
CA PHE A 77 6.32 0.01 -8.92
C PHE A 77 5.29 -0.58 -7.97
N ILE A 78 4.71 0.29 -7.15
CA ILE A 78 3.54 -0.05 -6.33
C ILE A 78 2.28 0.34 -7.09
N LEU A 79 1.31 -0.57 -7.12
CA LEU A 79 0.00 -0.36 -7.74
C LEU A 79 -0.62 0.98 -7.32
N SER A 80 -0.88 1.83 -8.31
CA SER A 80 -1.35 3.21 -8.13
C SER A 80 -2.83 3.41 -8.48
N ASN A 81 -3.42 2.54 -9.29
CA ASN A 81 -4.81 2.63 -9.72
C ASN A 81 -5.60 1.40 -9.27
N VAL A 82 -6.72 1.62 -8.58
CA VAL A 82 -7.61 0.57 -8.07
C VAL A 82 -9.04 1.03 -8.22
N SER A 83 -9.94 0.11 -8.59
CA SER A 83 -11.38 0.42 -8.75
C SER A 83 -12.09 0.66 -7.42
N LYS A 84 -11.64 0.00 -6.35
CA LYS A 84 -12.22 0.12 -5.00
C LYS A 84 -11.13 0.28 -3.94
N GLY A 85 -11.43 1.08 -2.91
CA GLY A 85 -10.54 1.30 -1.76
C GLY A 85 -9.54 2.46 -1.93
N ASN A 86 -8.48 2.42 -1.11
CA ASN A 86 -7.38 3.38 -1.15
C ASN A 86 -6.26 2.84 -2.06
N LYS A 87 -5.61 3.75 -2.79
CA LYS A 87 -4.50 3.41 -3.71
C LYS A 87 -3.27 2.93 -2.91
N PRO A 88 -2.74 1.71 -3.17
CA PRO A 88 -1.56 1.20 -2.47
C PRO A 88 -0.35 2.12 -2.50
N SER A 89 -0.04 2.71 -3.66
CA SER A 89 1.07 3.66 -3.77
C SER A 89 0.98 4.82 -2.78
N LYS A 90 -0.24 5.27 -2.47
CA LYS A 90 -0.45 6.40 -1.54
C LYS A 90 -0.29 6.00 -0.07
N TYR A 91 -0.85 4.86 0.35
CA TYR A 91 -0.76 4.46 1.76
C TYR A 91 0.54 3.71 2.10
N LEU A 92 1.25 3.18 1.10
CA LEU A 92 2.57 2.58 1.29
C LEU A 92 3.72 3.60 1.24
N ALA A 93 3.58 4.70 0.50
CA ALA A 93 4.61 5.76 0.44
C ALA A 93 5.09 6.26 1.82
N PRO A 94 4.22 6.60 2.79
CA PRO A 94 4.70 7.10 4.09
C PRO A 94 5.30 6.02 5.00
N VAL A 95 5.06 4.73 4.72
CA VAL A 95 5.68 3.62 5.47
C VAL A 95 6.93 3.09 4.79
N GLU A 96 7.27 3.60 3.60
CA GLU A 96 8.54 3.33 2.94
C GLU A 96 9.69 3.87 3.79
N TYR A 97 10.69 3.04 4.01
CA TYR A 97 11.84 3.35 4.84
C TYR A 97 12.89 4.08 4.01
N THR A 98 12.94 5.40 4.18
CA THR A 98 13.92 6.26 3.52
C THR A 98 14.98 6.75 4.51
N THR A 99 14.55 7.24 5.67
CA THR A 99 15.39 7.96 6.63
C THR A 99 15.27 7.42 8.06
N GLY A 100 14.33 6.51 8.31
CA GLY A 100 13.87 6.16 9.66
C GLY A 100 12.88 7.19 10.22
N GLY A 101 12.21 6.81 11.31
CA GLY A 101 11.26 7.68 12.02
C GLY A 101 9.80 7.56 11.57
N LYS A 102 9.05 8.65 11.76
CA LYS A 102 7.62 8.75 11.46
C LYS A 102 7.35 9.72 10.32
N ARG A 103 6.42 9.38 9.43
CA ARG A 103 5.95 10.24 8.33
C ARG A 103 4.45 10.48 8.45
N ILE A 104 3.97 11.56 7.83
CA ILE A 104 2.53 11.87 7.78
C ILE A 104 1.78 10.69 7.15
N ALA A 105 0.78 10.18 7.87
CA ALA A 105 -0.04 9.07 7.41
C ALA A 105 -0.86 9.48 6.19
N TYR A 106 -1.15 8.51 5.32
CA TYR A 106 -2.10 8.73 4.23
C TYR A 106 -3.48 9.06 4.77
N GLU A 107 -4.05 10.17 4.30
CA GLU A 107 -5.40 10.58 4.67
C GLU A 107 -6.44 9.67 3.99
N THR A 108 -7.28 9.04 4.81
CA THR A 108 -8.35 8.16 4.29
C THR A 108 -9.49 8.99 3.69
N LYS A 109 -10.25 8.39 2.76
CA LYS A 109 -11.45 9.04 2.18
C LYS A 109 -12.44 9.53 3.25
N PHE A 110 -12.59 8.77 4.34
CA PHE A 110 -13.43 9.17 5.47
C PHE A 110 -12.88 10.40 6.20
N SER A 111 -11.58 10.43 6.50
CA SER A 111 -10.95 11.57 7.16
C SER A 111 -11.00 12.83 6.29
N TYR A 112 -10.75 12.66 4.98
CA TYR A 112 -10.90 13.73 3.99
C TYR A 112 -12.33 14.25 3.95
N TRP A 113 -13.33 13.37 3.84
CA TRP A 113 -14.74 13.77 3.86
C TRP A 113 -15.06 14.55 5.14
N LEU A 114 -14.69 14.03 6.30
CA LEU A 114 -15.01 14.66 7.59
C LEU A 114 -14.46 16.08 7.70
N ARG A 115 -13.24 16.31 7.21
CA ARG A 115 -12.58 17.63 7.24
C ARG A 115 -13.16 18.64 6.27
N ASN A 116 -13.78 18.17 5.19
CA ASN A 116 -14.30 19.01 4.11
C ASN A 116 -15.83 19.09 4.11
N TYR A 117 -16.50 18.41 5.04
CA TYR A 117 -17.95 18.42 5.13
C TYR A 117 -18.45 19.66 5.88
N SER A 118 -19.07 20.59 5.14
CA SER A 118 -19.54 21.88 5.65
C SER A 118 -20.58 21.77 6.76
N GLY A 119 -21.34 20.68 6.82
CA GLY A 119 -22.34 20.45 7.88
C GLY A 119 -21.75 20.29 9.29
N LEU A 120 -20.43 20.09 9.41
CA LEU A 120 -19.72 19.88 10.68
C LEU A 120 -18.47 20.77 10.78
N THR A 121 -18.66 22.09 10.67
CA THR A 121 -17.56 23.08 10.69
C THR A 121 -16.60 22.96 11.88
N ALA A 122 -17.08 22.48 13.03
CA ALA A 122 -16.27 22.24 14.23
C ALA A 122 -15.19 21.14 14.04
N LEU A 123 -15.34 20.32 13.00
CA LEU A 123 -14.42 19.25 12.62
C LEU A 123 -13.46 19.67 11.51
N ASN A 124 -13.62 20.87 10.95
CA ASN A 124 -12.67 21.42 9.99
C ASN A 124 -11.27 21.44 10.63
N ASN A 125 -10.27 21.04 9.85
CA ASN A 125 -8.87 20.92 10.30
C ASN A 125 -8.63 19.93 11.46
N ARG A 126 -9.54 19.00 11.72
CA ARG A 126 -9.34 17.92 12.70
C ARG A 126 -9.22 16.56 12.00
N TYR A 127 -8.32 15.74 12.52
CA TYR A 127 -8.11 14.37 12.08
C TYR A 127 -8.81 13.41 13.03
N ALA A 128 -9.78 12.66 12.50
CA ALA A 128 -10.46 11.62 13.25
C ALA A 128 -9.60 10.35 13.32
N ILE A 129 -9.20 9.97 14.53
CA ILE A 129 -8.41 8.78 14.82
C ILE A 129 -9.34 7.76 15.49
N PRO A 130 -9.54 6.56 14.92
CA PRO A 130 -10.40 5.55 15.53
C PRO A 130 -9.97 5.21 16.97
N ALA A 131 -10.91 5.23 17.91
CA ALA A 131 -10.69 4.80 19.29
C ALA A 131 -10.80 3.27 19.39
N LEU A 132 -9.77 2.56 18.91
CA LEU A 132 -9.78 1.09 18.77
C LEU A 132 -9.92 0.34 20.10
N ASP A 133 -9.66 1.00 21.21
CA ASP A 133 -9.86 0.56 22.59
C ASP A 133 -11.32 0.66 23.06
N SER A 134 -12.16 1.42 22.36
CA SER A 134 -13.57 1.54 22.72
C SER A 134 -14.38 0.32 22.28
N THR A 135 -15.22 -0.20 23.19
CA THR A 135 -16.27 -1.20 22.89
C THR A 135 -17.29 -0.70 21.86
N ALA A 136 -17.28 0.61 21.56
CA ALA A 136 -18.07 1.19 20.51
C ALA A 136 -17.55 0.88 19.10
N VAL A 137 -16.27 0.55 18.95
CA VAL A 137 -15.63 0.28 17.67
C VAL A 137 -15.77 -1.21 17.34
N ASN A 138 -16.50 -1.49 16.26
CA ASN A 138 -16.56 -2.83 15.70
C ASN A 138 -15.27 -3.06 14.91
N LEU A 139 -14.37 -3.87 15.46
CA LEU A 139 -13.11 -4.18 14.80
C LEU A 139 -13.31 -5.03 13.54
N ASN A 140 -12.46 -4.79 12.55
CA ASN A 140 -12.35 -5.62 11.35
C ASN A 140 -11.90 -7.05 11.73
N ARG A 141 -11.97 -8.01 10.79
CA ARG A 141 -11.60 -9.41 11.05
C ARG A 141 -10.19 -9.58 11.61
N SER A 142 -9.28 -8.65 11.32
CA SER A 142 -7.89 -8.68 11.81
C SER A 142 -7.67 -7.98 13.16
N GLY A 143 -8.68 -7.33 13.74
CA GLY A 143 -8.52 -6.56 14.98
C GLY A 143 -7.66 -5.29 14.86
N THR A 144 -7.22 -4.92 13.65
CA THR A 144 -6.24 -3.84 13.43
C THR A 144 -6.87 -2.47 13.17
N GLY A 145 -8.18 -2.41 12.98
CA GLY A 145 -8.89 -1.19 12.66
C GLY A 145 -10.40 -1.39 12.66
N MET A 146 -11.15 -0.30 12.52
CA MET A 146 -12.61 -0.34 12.47
C MET A 146 -13.16 -0.98 11.18
N ARG A 147 -14.32 -1.63 11.26
CA ARG A 147 -15.04 -2.21 10.10
C ARG A 147 -15.45 -1.12 9.10
N ALA A 148 -15.33 -1.44 7.81
CA ALA A 148 -15.71 -0.53 6.71
C ALA A 148 -17.19 -0.08 6.79
N SER A 149 -18.11 -1.00 7.12
CA SER A 149 -19.53 -0.69 7.27
C SER A 149 -19.80 0.33 8.38
N GLN A 150 -18.98 0.34 9.44
CA GLN A 150 -19.12 1.30 10.52
C GLN A 150 -18.69 2.70 10.09
N TYR A 151 -17.66 2.86 9.25
CA TYR A 151 -17.33 4.16 8.66
C TYR A 151 -18.51 4.73 7.86
N SER A 152 -19.17 3.90 7.04
CA SER A 152 -20.36 4.32 6.28
C SER A 152 -21.53 4.71 7.18
N ALA A 153 -21.78 3.93 8.24
CA ALA A 153 -22.84 4.24 9.21
C ALA A 153 -22.56 5.54 9.97
N VAL A 154 -21.30 5.78 10.38
CA VAL A 154 -20.89 7.02 11.02
C VAL A 154 -21.06 8.20 10.07
N LYS A 155 -20.60 8.08 8.83
CA LYS A 155 -20.77 9.11 7.80
C LYS A 155 -22.24 9.52 7.67
N LYS A 156 -23.12 8.54 7.39
CA LYS A 156 -24.56 8.78 7.24
C LYS A 156 -25.19 9.38 8.51
N GLY A 157 -24.83 8.85 9.68
CA GLY A 157 -25.35 9.34 10.95
C GLY A 157 -24.92 10.78 11.27
N LEU A 158 -23.70 11.15 10.90
CA LEU A 158 -23.17 12.51 11.03
C LEU A 158 -23.84 13.49 10.05
N GLU A 159 -24.16 13.05 8.82
CA GLU A 159 -24.95 13.85 7.87
C GLU A 159 -26.36 14.11 8.40
N THR A 160 -27.02 13.10 8.97
CA THR A 160 -28.33 13.24 9.65
C THR A 160 -28.26 14.16 10.86
N PHE A 161 -27.19 14.06 11.66
CA PHE A 161 -26.97 14.94 12.81
C PHE A 161 -26.78 16.39 12.37
N ALA A 162 -26.00 16.63 11.31
CA ALA A 162 -25.74 17.96 10.78
C ALA A 162 -27.00 18.63 10.21
N SER A 163 -27.86 17.87 9.53
CA SER A 163 -29.11 18.40 8.93
C SER A 163 -30.22 18.67 9.94
N GLY A 164 -30.07 18.24 11.20
CA GLY A 164 -31.14 18.36 12.20
C GLY A 164 -32.37 17.49 11.89
N ALA A 165 -32.28 16.59 10.90
CA ALA A 165 -33.36 15.68 10.53
C ALA A 165 -33.78 14.81 11.73
N LYS A 166 -35.08 14.44 11.78
CA LYS A 166 -35.71 13.75 12.92
C LYS A 166 -34.81 12.62 13.44
N LYS A 167 -34.51 12.69 14.75
CA LYS A 167 -33.65 11.75 15.49
C LYS A 167 -34.07 10.31 15.18
N ALA A 168 -33.10 9.41 15.02
CA ALA A 168 -33.35 7.98 14.83
C ALA A 168 -34.37 7.49 15.88
N LYS A 169 -35.46 6.85 15.43
CA LYS A 169 -36.55 6.36 16.28
C LYS A 169 -36.18 4.98 16.85
N GLY A 170 -36.53 4.73 18.12
CA GLY A 170 -36.32 3.44 18.78
C GLY A 170 -34.86 3.10 19.10
N ASN A 171 -34.51 1.81 19.13
CA ASN A 171 -33.20 1.29 19.55
C ASN A 171 -32.10 1.40 18.48
N GLN A 172 -32.12 2.46 17.66
CA GLN A 172 -31.17 2.69 16.58
C GLN A 172 -29.95 3.48 17.05
N TYR A 173 -28.81 3.29 16.37
CA TYR A 173 -27.60 4.07 16.64
C TYR A 173 -27.78 5.52 16.18
N ARG A 174 -27.51 6.45 17.08
CA ARG A 174 -27.39 7.89 16.81
C ARG A 174 -25.91 8.25 16.83
N TYR A 175 -25.48 9.13 15.94
CA TYR A 175 -24.08 9.56 15.82
C TYR A 175 -23.99 11.06 15.96
N PHE A 176 -22.96 11.56 16.64
CA PHE A 176 -22.72 12.99 16.79
C PHE A 176 -21.23 13.25 17.01
N SER A 177 -20.84 14.53 16.96
CA SER A 177 -19.47 14.96 17.21
C SER A 177 -19.39 15.98 18.34
N ILE A 178 -18.24 16.01 19.01
CA ILE A 178 -17.89 16.96 20.06
C ILE A 178 -16.49 17.50 19.73
N PRO A 179 -16.31 18.82 19.59
CA PRO A 179 -17.34 19.87 19.75
C PRO A 179 -18.38 19.82 18.63
N ALA A 180 -19.65 20.05 18.98
CA ALA A 180 -20.70 20.31 18.00
C ALA A 180 -20.76 21.81 17.76
N LYS A 181 -20.64 22.25 16.50
CA LYS A 181 -20.74 23.69 16.13
C LYS A 181 -19.82 24.61 16.98
N GLY A 182 -18.61 24.15 17.32
CA GLY A 182 -17.61 24.92 18.04
C GLY A 182 -17.75 24.96 19.57
N LYS A 183 -18.81 24.37 20.14
CA LYS A 183 -19.02 24.36 21.60
C LYS A 183 -18.54 23.05 22.24
N PRO A 184 -17.72 23.09 23.30
CA PRO A 184 -17.44 21.91 24.11
C PRO A 184 -18.73 21.45 24.80
N ALA A 185 -18.96 20.14 24.84
CA ALA A 185 -20.12 19.57 25.52
C ALA A 185 -19.75 19.25 26.98
N LYS A 186 -20.55 19.76 27.93
CA LYS A 186 -20.45 19.37 29.36
C LYS A 186 -20.68 17.85 29.48
N GLY A 187 -19.84 17.16 30.25
CA GLY A 187 -19.95 15.71 30.50
C GLY A 187 -19.17 14.80 29.53
N PHE A 188 -18.36 15.35 28.64
CA PHE A 188 -17.50 14.55 27.74
C PHE A 188 -16.03 14.91 27.91
N ASN A 189 -15.23 13.91 28.32
CA ASN A 189 -13.81 14.10 28.65
C ASN A 189 -12.89 14.15 27.42
N LYS A 190 -13.40 13.85 26.21
CA LYS A 190 -12.61 13.82 24.97
C LYS A 190 -13.35 14.53 23.84
N GLN A 191 -12.61 15.19 22.96
CA GLN A 191 -13.16 15.66 21.69
C GLN A 191 -13.15 14.49 20.71
N GLY A 192 -14.28 14.24 20.07
CA GLY A 192 -14.50 12.98 19.38
C GLY A 192 -15.79 12.89 18.59
N ILE A 193 -15.90 11.80 17.84
CA ILE A 193 -17.16 11.34 17.26
C ILE A 193 -17.67 10.20 18.14
N TYR A 194 -18.95 10.26 18.47
CA TYR A 194 -19.61 9.33 19.39
C TYR A 194 -20.77 8.63 18.70
N ARG A 195 -21.12 7.45 19.22
CA ARG A 195 -22.42 6.80 18.98
C ARG A 195 -23.20 6.67 20.28
N VAL A 196 -24.52 6.69 20.17
CA VAL A 196 -25.44 6.39 21.27
C VAL A 196 -26.48 5.37 20.82
N LYS A 197 -26.75 4.40 21.68
CA LYS A 197 -27.85 3.42 21.55
C LYS A 197 -28.45 3.21 22.94
N GLY A 198 -29.76 3.43 23.08
CA GLY A 198 -30.39 3.53 24.40
C GLY A 198 -29.66 4.58 25.27
N ASN A 199 -29.23 4.16 26.46
CA ASN A 199 -28.47 4.96 27.42
C ASN A 199 -26.95 4.81 27.31
N THR A 200 -26.45 4.00 26.37
CA THR A 200 -25.02 3.73 26.22
C THR A 200 -24.41 4.71 25.22
N VAL A 201 -23.42 5.47 25.68
CA VAL A 201 -22.59 6.36 24.88
C VAL A 201 -21.25 5.68 24.60
N GLY A 202 -20.79 5.72 23.36
CA GLY A 202 -19.54 5.10 22.94
C GLY A 202 -18.70 6.01 22.05
N LEU A 203 -17.42 6.19 22.40
CA LEU A 203 -16.45 6.95 21.61
C LEU A 203 -16.00 6.13 20.39
N LEU A 204 -16.13 6.70 19.19
CA LEU A 204 -15.71 6.05 17.95
C LEU A 204 -14.40 6.60 17.42
N PHE A 205 -14.21 7.91 17.53
CA PHE A 205 -13.00 8.58 17.07
C PHE A 205 -12.61 9.65 18.04
N THR A 206 -11.31 9.77 18.34
CA THR A 206 -10.74 10.98 18.92
C THR A 206 -10.40 11.97 17.82
N LEU A 207 -10.43 13.26 18.15
CA LEU A 207 -10.06 14.33 17.22
C LEU A 207 -8.69 14.89 17.56
N SER A 208 -7.80 14.95 16.58
CA SER A 208 -6.47 15.55 16.69
C SER A 208 -6.34 16.76 15.76
N THR A 209 -5.68 17.82 16.22
CA THR A 209 -5.27 18.95 15.36
C THR A 209 -3.99 18.63 14.58
N LYS A 210 -3.15 17.72 15.10
CA LYS A 210 -1.94 17.25 14.44
C LYS A 210 -2.28 16.14 13.45
N LYS A 211 -1.67 16.20 12.26
CA LYS A 211 -1.74 15.14 11.25
C LYS A 211 -1.24 13.82 11.86
N PRO A 212 -2.00 12.72 11.74
CA PRO A 212 -1.54 11.41 12.18
C PRO A 212 -0.24 11.04 11.48
N GLN A 213 0.64 10.35 12.19
CA GLN A 213 1.91 9.87 11.64
C GLN A 213 2.01 8.34 11.77
N VAL A 214 2.72 7.73 10.83
CA VAL A 214 3.00 6.30 10.79
C VAL A 214 4.51 6.06 10.79
N THR A 215 4.93 4.99 11.47
CA THR A 215 6.34 4.57 11.47
C THR A 215 6.72 3.99 10.11
N GLN A 216 7.88 4.41 9.60
CA GLN A 216 8.49 3.80 8.41
C GLN A 216 8.98 2.39 8.74
N LYS A 217 8.65 1.41 7.89
CA LYS A 217 8.99 -0.01 8.16
C LYS A 217 9.24 -0.87 6.94
N PHE A 218 8.65 -0.57 5.79
CA PHE A 218 8.81 -1.36 4.57
C PHE A 218 9.91 -0.72 3.71
N LYS A 219 10.88 -1.49 3.20
CA LYS A 219 11.99 -0.95 2.38
C LYS A 219 11.85 -1.37 0.91
N PHE A 220 10.77 -1.01 0.23
CA PHE A 220 10.51 -1.38 -1.16
C PHE A 220 11.72 -1.17 -2.08
N VAL A 221 12.29 0.04 -2.09
CA VAL A 221 13.40 0.39 -3.00
C VAL A 221 14.64 -0.37 -2.60
N GLY A 222 15.06 -0.27 -1.33
CA GLY A 222 16.27 -0.93 -0.84
C GLY A 222 16.22 -2.47 -0.93
N LEU A 223 15.06 -3.09 -0.74
CA LEU A 223 14.87 -4.54 -0.96
C LEU A 223 14.98 -4.89 -2.43
N THR A 224 14.34 -4.11 -3.30
CA THR A 224 14.41 -4.35 -4.76
C THR A 224 15.84 -4.26 -5.25
N GLU A 225 16.58 -3.21 -4.88
CA GLU A 225 18.01 -3.06 -5.22
C GLU A 225 18.86 -4.20 -4.67
N LYS A 226 18.65 -4.59 -3.41
CA LYS A 226 19.34 -5.73 -2.79
C LYS A 226 19.09 -7.02 -3.57
N PHE A 227 17.84 -7.29 -3.95
CA PHE A 227 17.50 -8.50 -4.70
C PHE A 227 18.00 -8.45 -6.14
N VAL A 228 17.99 -7.29 -6.81
CA VAL A 228 18.62 -7.12 -8.14
C VAL A 228 20.09 -7.51 -8.06
N LYS A 229 20.86 -6.86 -7.17
CA LYS A 229 22.30 -7.10 -7.03
C LYS A 229 22.62 -8.56 -6.69
N LYS A 230 21.79 -9.18 -5.85
CA LYS A 230 21.99 -10.56 -5.41
C LYS A 230 21.61 -11.58 -6.48
N ASP A 231 20.44 -11.46 -7.10
CA ASP A 231 19.84 -12.54 -7.89
C ASP A 231 20.08 -12.40 -9.39
N MET A 232 20.14 -11.18 -9.91
CA MET A 232 20.16 -10.93 -11.35
C MET A 232 21.35 -11.58 -12.08
N PRO A 233 22.59 -11.58 -11.53
CA PRO A 233 23.72 -12.26 -12.20
C PRO A 233 23.47 -13.75 -12.41
N PHE A 234 22.90 -14.44 -11.41
CA PHE A 234 22.61 -15.87 -11.49
C PHE A 234 21.44 -16.17 -12.43
N ILE A 235 20.39 -15.34 -12.38
CA ILE A 235 19.24 -15.44 -13.28
C ILE A 235 19.71 -15.27 -14.73
N PHE A 236 20.50 -14.23 -15.01
CA PHE A 236 21.01 -13.95 -16.35
C PHE A 236 21.90 -15.08 -16.86
N LYS A 237 22.88 -15.53 -16.07
CA LYS A 237 23.72 -16.67 -16.43
C LYS A 237 22.90 -17.93 -16.74
N SER A 238 21.84 -18.18 -15.97
CA SER A 238 20.95 -19.31 -16.20
C SER A 238 20.16 -19.18 -17.52
N GLU A 239 19.59 -18.02 -17.82
CA GLU A 239 18.79 -17.85 -19.04
C GLU A 239 19.67 -17.77 -20.29
N LEU A 240 20.88 -17.19 -20.18
CA LEU A 240 21.87 -17.19 -21.26
C LEU A 240 22.27 -18.61 -21.64
N ARG A 241 22.60 -19.47 -20.67
CA ARG A 241 22.91 -20.88 -20.92
C ARG A 241 21.80 -21.61 -21.68
N LYS A 242 20.54 -21.33 -21.34
CA LYS A 242 19.39 -21.92 -22.03
C LYS A 242 19.27 -21.42 -23.47
N GLN A 243 19.47 -20.13 -23.72
CA GLN A 243 19.43 -19.59 -25.08
C GLN A 243 20.57 -20.16 -25.93
N LEU A 244 21.78 -20.23 -25.38
CA LEU A 244 22.94 -20.82 -26.07
C LEU A 244 22.74 -22.29 -26.44
N ALA A 245 22.03 -23.06 -25.61
CA ALA A 245 21.75 -24.47 -25.88
C ALA A 245 20.87 -24.69 -27.13
N GLN A 246 20.14 -23.67 -27.59
CA GLN A 246 19.32 -23.73 -28.80
C GLN A 246 20.14 -23.61 -30.10
N PHE A 247 21.42 -23.24 -30.00
CA PHE A 247 22.34 -23.09 -31.14
C PHE A 247 23.33 -24.26 -31.27
N LYS A 248 23.14 -25.31 -30.47
CA LYS A 248 23.85 -26.58 -30.59
C LYS A 248 23.22 -27.41 -31.69
#